data_AF-A0A9X3FP19-F1
#
_entry.id   AF-A0A9X3FP19-F1
#
_cell.length_a   1.000
_cell.length_b   1.000
_cell.length_c   1.000
_cell.angle_alpha   90.00
_cell.angle_beta   90.00
_cell.angle_gamma   90.00
#
_symmetry.space_group_name_H-M   'P 1'
#
loop_
_entity.id
_entity.type
_entity.pdbx_description
1 polymer ?
#
loop_
_entity_poly.entity_id
_entity_poly.type
_entity_poly.pdbx_seq_one_letter_code
_entity_poly.pdbx_strand_id
1 'polypeptide(L)' 'MAKFKVLNKYKDLELDRELEPEEEVEMTVKRAKEVEKKLAEQVPNKTFLERLD' A
#
# COMPACT_ATOMS: atom_id res chain seq x y z
N MET A 1 -9.73 -13.41 2.17
CA MET A 1 -8.79 -12.36 1.72
C MET A 1 -9.22 -11.94 0.32
N ALA A 2 -8.84 -10.75 -0.15
CA ALA A 2 -9.23 -10.26 -1.47
C ALA A 2 -7.98 -9.77 -2.21
N LYS A 3 -7.97 -9.90 -3.53
CA LYS A 3 -6.91 -9.39 -4.38
C LYS A 3 -7.20 -7.92 -4.70
N PHE A 4 -6.20 -7.08 -4.51
CA PHE A 4 -6.25 -5.66 -4.82
C PHE A 4 -5.18 -5.34 -5.83
N LYS A 5 -5.55 -4.53 -6.84
CA LYS A 5 -4.60 -3.97 -7.79
C LYS A 5 -3.96 -2.74 -7.15
N VAL A 6 -2.63 -2.73 -7.10
CA VAL A 6 -1.84 -1.59 -6.63
C VAL A 6 -1.94 -0.49 -7.67
N LEU A 7 -2.30 0.72 -7.25
CA LEU A 7 -2.46 1.87 -8.15
C LEU A 7 -1.24 2.79 -8.15
N ASN A 8 -0.58 2.91 -7.00
CA ASN A 8 0.61 3.75 -6.81
C ASN A 8 1.73 2.89 -6.26
N LYS A 9 2.97 3.20 -6.64
CA LYS A 9 4.15 2.55 -6.07
C LYS A 9 4.27 2.88 -4.58
N TYR A 10 4.49 1.87 -3.75
CA TYR A 10 4.84 2.07 -2.33
C TYR A 10 5.60 0.87 -1.79
N LYS A 11 6.39 1.08 -0.75
CA LYS A 11 6.99 0.01 0.03
C LYS A 11 6.08 -0.32 1.21
N ASP A 12 5.60 -1.55 1.25
CA ASP A 12 4.90 -2.07 2.42
C ASP A 12 5.93 -2.59 3.41
N LEU A 13 6.05 -1.94 4.57
CA LEU A 13 7.02 -2.27 5.60
C LEU A 13 6.66 -3.54 6.37
N GLU A 14 5.40 -3.95 6.37
CA GLU A 14 4.99 -5.21 7.04
C GLU A 14 5.19 -6.42 6.13
N LEU A 15 5.11 -6.22 4.81
CA LEU A 15 5.47 -7.24 3.82
C LEU A 15 6.96 -7.19 3.43
N ASP A 16 7.68 -6.17 3.90
CA ASP A 16 9.08 -5.85 3.57
C ASP A 16 9.37 -5.93 2.06
N ARG A 17 8.43 -5.44 1.25
CA ARG A 17 8.53 -5.44 -0.21
C ARG A 17 8.00 -4.16 -0.81
N GLU A 18 8.56 -3.82 -1.95
CA GLU A 18 8.07 -2.77 -2.82
C GLU A 18 6.93 -3.34 -3.67
N LEU A 19 5.83 -2.61 -3.73
CA LEU A 19 4.67 -2.93 -4.53
C LEU A 19 4.61 -1.93 -5.68
N GLU A 20 4.71 -2.45 -6.90
CA GLU A 20 4.68 -1.67 -8.13
C GLU A 20 3.22 -1.39 -8.55
N PRO A 21 2.96 -0.28 -9.26
CA PRO A 21 1.66 -0.05 -9.87
C PRO A 21 1.33 -1.23 -10.80
N GLU A 22 0.05 -1.57 -10.84
CA GLU A 22 -0.51 -2.72 -11.53
C GLU A 22 -0.24 -4.10 -10.94
N GLU A 23 0.57 -4.20 -9.89
CA GLU A 23 0.76 -5.46 -9.19
C GLU A 23 -0.52 -5.88 -8.44
N GLU A 24 -0.79 -7.18 -8.41
CA GLU A 24 -1.86 -7.75 -7.59
C GLU A 24 -1.32 -8.21 -6.24
N VAL A 25 -1.86 -7.65 -5.16
CA VAL A 25 -1.54 -8.01 -3.79
C VAL A 25 -2.77 -8.55 -3.09
N GLU A 26 -2.61 -9.66 -2.39
CA GLU A 26 -3.68 -10.24 -1.60
C GLU A 26 -3.64 -9.69 -0.18
N MET A 27 -4.68 -8.96 0.21
CA MET A 27 -4.79 -8.38 1.55
C MET A 27 -6.25 -8.35 2.03
N THR A 28 -6.50 -7.79 3.21
CA THR A 28 -7.87 -7.63 3.72
C THR A 28 -8.48 -6.32 3.20
N VAL A 29 -9.81 -6.29 3.03
CA VAL A 29 -10.54 -5.07 2.63
C VAL A 29 -10.28 -3.90 3.58
N LYS A 30 -10.10 -4.18 4.88
CA LYS A 30 -9.76 -3.15 5.88
C LYS A 30 -8.39 -2.55 5.59
N ARG A 31 -7.37 -3.40 5.41
CA ARG A 31 -6.01 -2.97 5.10
C ARG A 31 -5.92 -2.19 3.79
N ALA A 32 -6.58 -2.66 2.73
CA ALA A 32 -6.60 -1.96 1.45
C ALA A 32 -7.14 -0.53 1.58
N LYS A 33 -8.24 -0.34 2.32
CA LYS A 33 -8.79 1.00 2.60
C LYS A 33 -7.84 1.87 3.42
N GLU A 34 -7.12 1.29 4.38
CA GLU A 34 -6.12 2.01 5.16
C GLU A 34 -4.97 2.46 4.27
N VAL A 35 -4.45 1.58 3.41
CA VAL A 35 -3.38 1.88 2.45
C VAL A 35 -3.80 3.01 1.50
N GLU A 36 -4.97 2.92 0.87
CA GLU A 36 -5.47 3.97 -0.02
C GLU A 36 -5.65 5.32 0.70
N LYS A 37 -6.27 5.29 1.89
CA LYS A 37 -6.45 6.52 2.69
C LYS A 37 -5.10 7.15 3.04
N LYS A 38 -4.10 6.34 3.37
CA LYS A 38 -2.75 6.82 3.77
C LYS A 38 -1.98 7.38 2.57
N LEU A 39 -2.06 6.71 1.42
CA LEU A 39 -1.53 7.21 0.15
C LEU A 39 -2.18 8.54 -0.25
N ALA A 40 -3.49 8.69 -0.06
CA ALA A 40 -4.22 9.91 -0.35
C ALA A 40 -3.88 11.07 0.60
N GLU A 41 -3.67 10.79 1.89
CA GLU A 41 -3.39 11.81 2.91
C GLU A 41 -1.99 12.48 2.76
N GLN A 42 -1.13 12.01 1.83
CA GLN A 42 0.25 12.51 1.61
C GLN A 42 1.07 12.70 2.89
N VAL A 43 0.79 11.94 3.94
CA VAL A 43 1.52 12.06 5.21
C VAL A 43 2.80 11.23 5.08
N PRO A 44 4.00 11.85 5.01
CA PRO A 44 5.24 11.11 5.04
C PRO A 44 5.36 10.38 6.39
N ASN A 45 5.82 9.14 6.37
CA ASN A 45 6.13 8.31 7.53
C ASN A 45 4.93 7.90 8.41
N LYS A 46 4.04 7.04 7.89
CA LYS A 46 3.25 6.17 8.77
C LYS A 46 3.78 4.75 8.74
N THR A 47 3.84 4.19 9.95
CA THR A 47 4.53 2.99 10.46
C THR A 47 4.56 1.74 9.58
N PHE A 48 3.74 1.63 8.53
CA PHE A 48 3.64 0.43 7.69
C PHE A 48 3.78 0.69 6.18
N LEU A 49 3.92 1.94 5.73
CA LEU A 49 4.05 2.29 4.30
C LEU A 49 5.05 3.42 4.08
N GLU A 50 6.01 3.21 3.17
CA GLU A 50 6.83 4.28 2.60
C GLU A 50 6.40 4.55 1.16
N ARG A 51 6.23 5.83 0.81
CA ARG A 51 6.04 6.20 -0.60
C ARG A 51 7.40 6.16 -1.28
N LEU A 52 7.44 5.52 -2.44
CA LEU A 52 8.59 5.57 -3.33
C LEU A 52 8.23 6.61 -4.39
N ASP A 53 8.95 7.74 -4.40
CA ASP A 53 8.85 8.77 -5.44
C ASP A 53 9.32 8.24 -6.81
#